data_AF-A0ABD0JDV0-F1
#
_entry.id   AF-A0ABD0JDV0-F1
#
_cell.length_a   1.000
_cell.length_b   1.000
_cell.length_c   1.000
_cell.angle_alpha   90.00
_cell.angle_beta   90.00
_cell.angle_gamma   90.00
#
_symmetry.space_group_name_H-M   'P 1'
#
loop_
_entity.id
_entity.type
_entity.pdbx_description
1 polymer ?
#
loop_
_entity_poly.entity_id
_entity_poly.type
_entity_poly.pdbx_seq_one_letter_code
_entity_poly.pdbx_strand_id
1 'polypeptide(L)'
;PAHYVFSLLIDMWLCIAFSLSSRAQFHVWRHALRQETGGQLPPPGWKGEVFFLSLATVQNLCKSPDVVPLVREARSADTIIPYLEREDTQTKAAVLLTLCYILEDPSSDLFRLDVGTLQMFLDKLQYKVTHGRDQRGCLFTLDESLFALSRLACNSFNKRLMVLSGTTKYLVWVLAKDVEEDSLLAVTTVAELAADPLNAKFFRRFKELVQVLRPLQKSEHHQIRGKANTALQRIDSESEDGSREEEEESPLLTELMADSSNALAILGVTEVEFLLDELSVTASTVQRLRADFCPEHVLRVLADLARGDNRKLEILARGGLEVLRQHLQQGTAGVKLQAVEVLLQLATNTENCAILQ
;
A
#
# COMPACT_ATOMS: atom_id res chain seq x y z
N PRO A 1 -34.16 23.07 2.76
CA PRO A 1 -33.93 23.29 4.21
C PRO A 1 -32.90 22.32 4.81
N ALA A 2 -33.11 21.00 4.71
CA ALA A 2 -32.16 20.00 5.23
C ALA A 2 -30.78 20.03 4.54
N HIS A 3 -30.75 20.12 3.20
CA HIS A 3 -29.49 20.28 2.44
C HIS A 3 -28.67 21.51 2.84
N TYR A 4 -29.34 22.63 3.13
CA TYR A 4 -28.67 23.87 3.52
C TYR A 4 -28.07 23.77 4.93
N VAL A 5 -28.78 23.14 5.87
CA VAL A 5 -28.27 22.88 7.23
C VAL A 5 -27.11 21.87 7.21
N PHE A 6 -27.16 20.88 6.32
CA PHE A 6 -26.12 19.86 6.19
C PHE A 6 -24.83 20.44 5.57
N SER A 7 -24.96 21.24 4.51
CA SER A 7 -23.84 22.02 3.95
C SER A 7 -23.27 22.96 5.01
N LEU A 8 -24.11 23.68 5.76
CA LEU A 8 -23.63 24.55 6.85
C LEU A 8 -22.89 23.78 7.94
N LEU A 9 -23.32 22.57 8.30
CA LEU A 9 -22.64 21.74 9.29
C LEU A 9 -21.31 21.22 8.76
N ILE A 10 -21.25 20.80 7.50
CA ILE A 10 -20.00 20.41 6.82
C ILE A 10 -19.05 21.61 6.75
N ASP A 11 -19.52 22.77 6.29
CA ASP A 11 -18.74 24.01 6.22
C ASP A 11 -18.31 24.47 7.61
N MET A 12 -19.14 24.30 8.64
CA MET A 12 -18.81 24.64 10.03
C MET A 12 -17.78 23.69 10.61
N TRP A 13 -17.89 22.38 10.36
CA TRP A 13 -16.91 21.40 10.81
C TRP A 13 -15.58 21.50 10.08
N LEU A 14 -15.61 21.76 8.77
CA LEU A 14 -14.43 22.10 7.98
C LEU A 14 -13.83 23.41 8.48
N CYS A 15 -14.61 24.47 8.67
CA CYS A 15 -14.14 25.73 9.23
C CYS A 15 -13.54 25.57 10.64
N ILE A 16 -14.08 24.69 11.49
CA ILE A 16 -13.50 24.34 12.79
C ILE A 16 -12.17 23.60 12.60
N ALA A 17 -12.11 22.60 11.69
CA ALA A 17 -10.87 21.91 11.34
C ALA A 17 -9.78 22.88 10.82
N PHE A 18 -10.17 23.86 10.00
CA PHE A 18 -9.30 24.87 9.38
C PHE A 18 -8.85 25.98 10.31
N SER A 19 -9.76 26.43 11.19
CA SER A 19 -9.42 27.42 12.22
C SER A 19 -8.35 26.90 13.18
N LEU A 20 -8.21 25.57 13.31
CA LEU A 20 -7.25 24.95 14.22
C LEU A 20 -5.88 24.69 13.60
N SER A 21 -5.78 24.61 12.27
CA SER A 21 -4.53 24.39 11.53
C SER A 21 -3.78 25.68 11.18
N SER A 22 -4.48 26.79 10.99
CA SER A 22 -3.88 28.13 10.87
C SER A 22 -3.51 28.67 12.26
N ARG A 23 -2.24 29.09 12.45
CA ARG A 23 -1.80 29.74 13.72
C ARG A 23 -2.66 30.97 14.05
N ALA A 24 -3.03 31.77 13.04
CA ALA A 24 -3.75 33.02 13.22
C ALA A 24 -5.23 32.81 13.60
N GLN A 25 -5.93 31.89 12.95
CA GLN A 25 -7.33 31.59 13.25
C GLN A 25 -7.51 30.80 14.55
N PHE A 26 -6.48 30.02 14.94
CA PHE A 26 -6.47 29.33 16.23
C PHE A 26 -6.52 30.28 17.41
N HIS A 27 -5.89 31.47 17.30
CA HIS A 27 -5.94 32.45 18.38
C HIS A 27 -7.34 33.00 18.63
N VAL A 28 -8.13 33.19 17.56
CA VAL A 28 -9.53 33.64 17.66
C VAL A 28 -10.40 32.56 18.30
N TRP A 29 -10.24 31.31 17.86
CA TRP A 29 -11.01 30.19 18.39
C TRP A 29 -10.61 29.83 19.83
N ARG A 30 -9.31 29.82 20.15
CA ARG A 30 -8.78 29.65 21.52
C ARG A 30 -9.28 30.74 22.47
N HIS A 31 -9.50 31.95 21.97
CA HIS A 31 -10.07 33.05 22.76
C HIS A 31 -11.56 32.82 23.04
N ALA A 32 -12.35 32.44 22.04
CA ALA A 32 -13.77 32.08 22.23
C ALA A 32 -13.94 30.90 23.20
N LEU A 33 -13.11 29.87 23.04
CA LEU A 33 -13.19 28.67 23.86
C LEU A 33 -12.73 28.90 25.30
N ARG A 34 -11.74 29.77 25.52
CA ARG A 34 -11.37 30.26 26.87
C ARG A 34 -12.52 30.99 27.56
N GLN A 35 -13.39 31.68 26.81
CA GLN A 35 -14.55 32.35 27.40
C GLN A 35 -15.63 31.33 27.83
N GLU A 36 -15.79 30.24 27.08
CA GLU A 36 -16.76 29.19 27.41
C GLU A 36 -16.28 28.21 28.49
N THR A 37 -14.98 27.89 28.57
CA THR A 37 -14.41 26.94 29.55
C THR A 37 -13.88 27.59 30.84
N GLY A 38 -14.23 28.85 31.10
CA GLY A 38 -13.79 29.57 32.30
C GLY A 38 -12.27 29.78 32.36
N GLY A 39 -11.61 29.94 31.21
CA GLY A 39 -10.19 30.25 31.11
C GLY A 39 -9.25 29.06 31.06
N GLN A 40 -9.74 27.82 31.11
CA GLN A 40 -8.89 26.63 30.98
C GLN A 40 -8.28 26.54 29.58
N LEU A 41 -6.97 26.37 29.56
CA LEU A 41 -6.23 26.14 28.33
C LEU A 41 -6.46 24.72 27.85
N PRO A 42 -6.67 24.52 26.54
CA PRO A 42 -6.76 23.17 26.04
C PRO A 42 -5.45 22.39 26.16
N PRO A 43 -5.54 21.06 26.29
CA PRO A 43 -4.38 20.21 26.49
C PRO A 43 -3.44 20.22 25.26
N PRO A 44 -2.15 19.90 25.46
CA PRO A 44 -1.22 19.65 24.36
C PRO A 44 -1.77 18.55 23.44
N GLY A 45 -1.68 18.72 22.12
CA GLY A 45 -2.16 17.73 21.14
C GLY A 45 -3.60 17.91 20.65
N TRP A 46 -4.41 18.74 21.31
CA TRP A 46 -5.84 18.89 20.98
C TRP A 46 -6.12 19.33 19.54
N LYS A 47 -5.23 20.15 18.94
CA LYS A 47 -5.36 20.55 17.52
C LYS A 47 -5.34 19.36 16.57
N GLY A 48 -4.47 18.40 16.82
CA GLY A 48 -4.37 17.19 16.02
C GLY A 48 -5.61 16.33 16.20
N GLU A 49 -6.06 16.16 17.44
CA GLU A 49 -7.29 15.41 17.75
C GLU A 49 -8.53 15.99 17.06
N VAL A 50 -8.73 17.31 17.13
CA VAL A 50 -9.88 17.93 16.47
C VAL A 50 -9.78 17.79 14.96
N PHE A 51 -8.59 17.94 14.37
CA PHE A 51 -8.39 17.71 12.95
C PHE A 51 -8.75 16.26 12.55
N PHE A 52 -8.28 15.25 13.29
CA PHE A 52 -8.64 13.85 13.05
C PHE A 52 -10.13 13.59 13.22
N LEU A 53 -10.77 14.18 14.24
CA LEU A 53 -12.20 14.07 14.45
C LEU A 53 -12.98 14.68 13.28
N SER A 54 -12.55 15.84 12.79
CA SER A 54 -13.18 16.47 11.62
C SER A 54 -13.03 15.62 10.36
N LEU A 55 -11.84 15.07 10.09
CA LEU A 55 -11.65 14.12 8.99
C LEU A 55 -12.54 12.90 9.14
N ALA A 56 -12.57 12.28 10.32
CA ALA A 56 -13.40 11.12 10.60
C ALA A 56 -14.90 11.45 10.42
N THR A 57 -15.36 12.64 10.80
CA THR A 57 -16.73 13.08 10.53
C THR A 57 -17.00 13.14 9.04
N VAL A 58 -16.14 13.83 8.27
CA VAL A 58 -16.29 13.92 6.80
C VAL A 58 -16.28 12.54 6.16
N GLN A 59 -15.37 11.64 6.56
CA GLN A 59 -15.32 10.26 6.09
C GLN A 59 -16.63 9.51 6.35
N ASN A 60 -17.15 9.56 7.58
CA ASN A 60 -18.42 8.92 7.92
C ASN A 60 -19.60 9.48 7.11
N LEU A 61 -19.61 10.78 6.84
CA LEU A 61 -20.59 11.41 5.97
C LEU A 61 -20.49 10.89 4.54
N CYS A 62 -19.27 10.78 4.00
CA CYS A 62 -19.04 10.30 2.65
C CYS A 62 -19.31 8.80 2.45
N LYS A 63 -19.52 8.01 3.51
CA LYS A 63 -20.06 6.65 3.38
C LYS A 63 -21.49 6.66 2.80
N SER A 64 -22.21 7.77 2.92
CA SER A 64 -23.49 7.97 2.23
C SER A 64 -23.25 8.59 0.84
N PRO A 65 -23.60 7.90 -0.27
CA PRO A 65 -23.36 8.40 -1.62
C PRO A 65 -24.11 9.71 -1.92
N ASP A 66 -25.24 9.95 -1.26
CA ASP A 66 -26.05 11.18 -1.43
C ASP A 66 -25.36 12.42 -0.86
N VAL A 67 -24.41 12.23 0.06
CA VAL A 67 -23.70 13.32 0.75
C VAL A 67 -22.42 13.71 0.02
N VAL A 68 -21.81 12.78 -0.74
CA VAL A 68 -20.55 13.03 -1.45
C VAL A 68 -20.61 14.24 -2.37
N PRO A 69 -21.67 14.48 -3.18
CA PRO A 69 -21.78 15.69 -4.00
C PRO A 69 -21.75 16.99 -3.18
N LEU A 70 -22.35 16.99 -1.98
CA LEU A 70 -22.38 18.16 -1.10
C LEU A 70 -20.98 18.45 -0.53
N VAL A 71 -20.24 17.41 -0.15
CA VAL A 71 -18.86 17.54 0.34
C VAL A 71 -17.92 18.03 -0.77
N ARG A 72 -18.17 17.63 -2.02
CA ARG A 72 -17.46 18.15 -3.21
C ARG A 72 -17.76 19.62 -3.47
N GLU A 73 -19.03 20.01 -3.40
CA GLU A 73 -19.47 21.40 -3.60
C GLU A 73 -18.82 22.35 -2.58
N ALA A 74 -18.65 21.88 -1.33
CA ALA A 74 -17.93 22.60 -0.27
C ALA A 74 -16.41 22.74 -0.51
N ARG A 75 -15.86 22.23 -1.63
CA ARG A 75 -14.42 22.25 -1.96
C ARG A 75 -13.52 21.70 -0.85
N SER A 76 -14.05 20.71 -0.14
CA SER A 76 -13.35 20.08 0.99
C SER A 76 -11.99 19.49 0.58
N ALA A 77 -11.90 18.97 -0.66
CA ALA A 77 -10.67 18.39 -1.22
C ALA A 77 -9.53 19.41 -1.31
N ASP A 78 -9.78 20.58 -1.92
CA ASP A 78 -8.80 21.68 -2.05
C ASP A 78 -8.17 22.05 -0.72
N THR A 79 -8.95 21.88 0.34
CA THR A 79 -8.58 22.32 1.66
C THR A 79 -7.80 21.27 2.45
N ILE A 80 -7.98 19.96 2.18
CA ILE A 80 -7.23 18.87 2.83
C ILE A 80 -6.02 18.38 2.03
N ILE A 81 -5.96 18.63 0.71
CA ILE A 81 -4.82 18.26 -0.15
C ILE A 81 -3.46 18.74 0.39
N PRO A 82 -3.30 19.99 0.91
CA PRO A 82 -2.02 20.46 1.43
C PRO A 82 -1.47 19.63 2.61
N TYR A 83 -2.29 18.81 3.25
CA TYR A 83 -1.86 17.96 4.36
C TYR A 83 -1.15 16.68 3.90
N LEU A 84 -1.21 16.35 2.59
CA LEU A 84 -0.42 15.27 1.99
C LEU A 84 1.08 15.56 2.02
N GLU A 85 1.48 16.84 2.06
CA GLU A 85 2.88 17.27 2.10
C GLU A 85 3.51 17.19 3.50
N ARG A 86 2.74 16.87 4.55
CA ARG A 86 3.24 16.81 5.93
C ARG A 86 4.02 15.52 6.17
N GLU A 87 5.05 15.56 7.00
CA GLU A 87 5.86 14.37 7.35
C GLU A 87 5.08 13.29 8.10
N ASP A 88 3.97 13.65 8.76
CA ASP A 88 3.17 12.72 9.56
C ASP A 88 2.36 11.73 8.70
N THR A 89 2.84 10.49 8.63
CA THR A 89 2.23 9.38 7.89
C THR A 89 0.78 9.12 8.31
N GLN A 90 0.46 9.29 9.58
CA GLN A 90 -0.89 9.09 10.10
C GLN A 90 -1.87 10.12 9.53
N THR A 91 -1.48 11.40 9.52
CA THR A 91 -2.24 12.46 8.87
C THR A 91 -2.40 12.19 7.37
N LYS A 92 -1.32 11.82 6.68
CA LYS A 92 -1.38 11.50 5.24
C LYS A 92 -2.39 10.40 4.94
N ALA A 93 -2.33 9.29 5.68
CA ALA A 93 -3.25 8.17 5.49
C ALA A 93 -4.71 8.57 5.70
N ALA A 94 -4.99 9.37 6.74
CA ALA A 94 -6.35 9.85 7.01
C ALA A 94 -6.85 10.79 5.92
N VAL A 95 -6.00 11.69 5.43
CA VAL A 95 -6.32 12.58 4.31
C VAL A 95 -6.56 11.79 3.03
N LEU A 96 -5.69 10.83 2.70
CA LEU A 96 -5.86 9.97 1.52
C LEU A 96 -7.15 9.17 1.56
N LEU A 97 -7.49 8.53 2.68
CA LEU A 97 -8.77 7.83 2.82
C LEU A 97 -9.95 8.78 2.56
N THR A 98 -9.88 10.00 3.09
CA THR A 98 -10.92 11.02 2.89
C THR A 98 -11.02 11.42 1.41
N LEU A 99 -9.88 11.61 0.74
CA LEU A 99 -9.82 11.90 -0.70
C LEU A 99 -10.32 10.71 -1.54
N CYS A 100 -10.10 9.46 -1.11
CA CYS A 100 -10.64 8.28 -1.80
C CYS A 100 -12.17 8.31 -1.88
N TYR A 101 -12.84 8.84 -0.86
CA TYR A 101 -14.28 9.05 -0.86
C TYR A 101 -14.72 10.27 -1.69
N ILE A 102 -13.97 11.37 -1.61
CA ILE A 102 -14.40 12.65 -2.20
C ILE A 102 -14.05 12.74 -3.68
N LEU A 103 -12.84 12.39 -4.10
CA LEU A 103 -12.43 12.57 -5.49
C LEU A 103 -13.07 11.52 -6.40
N GLU A 104 -13.41 11.88 -7.63
CA GLU A 104 -13.99 10.93 -8.59
C GLU A 104 -12.90 10.07 -9.22
N ASP A 105 -11.86 10.71 -9.76
CA ASP A 105 -10.74 10.07 -10.44
C ASP A 105 -9.74 9.46 -9.44
N PRO A 106 -9.70 8.13 -9.27
CA PRO A 106 -8.74 7.46 -8.41
C PRO A 106 -7.35 7.32 -9.03
N SER A 107 -7.19 7.63 -10.32
CA SER A 107 -5.92 7.48 -11.03
C SER A 107 -4.99 8.69 -10.88
N SER A 108 -5.52 9.81 -10.35
CA SER A 108 -4.78 11.04 -10.09
C SER A 108 -3.45 10.83 -9.34
N ASP A 109 -2.43 11.60 -9.70
CA ASP A 109 -1.13 11.62 -9.01
C ASP A 109 -1.22 12.05 -7.54
N LEU A 110 -2.33 12.70 -7.14
CA LEU A 110 -2.60 13.01 -5.73
C LEU A 110 -2.68 11.76 -4.85
N PHE A 111 -2.98 10.60 -5.45
CA PHE A 111 -3.05 9.31 -4.75
C PHE A 111 -1.71 8.58 -4.68
N ARG A 112 -0.60 9.19 -5.15
CA ARG A 112 0.72 8.56 -5.08
C ARG A 112 1.09 8.26 -3.62
N LEU A 113 1.34 6.99 -3.34
CA LEU A 113 1.69 6.51 -2.00
C LEU A 113 3.19 6.57 -1.74
N ASP A 114 3.56 6.99 -0.53
CA ASP A 114 4.80 6.52 0.09
C ASP A 114 4.53 5.23 0.88
N VAL A 115 5.58 4.46 1.13
CA VAL A 115 5.41 3.14 1.73
C VAL A 115 4.94 3.21 3.18
N GLY A 116 5.38 4.22 3.95
CA GLY A 116 4.88 4.41 5.31
C GLY A 116 3.36 4.59 5.32
N THR A 117 2.83 5.36 4.37
CA THR A 117 1.39 5.63 4.26
C THR A 117 0.63 4.38 3.82
N LEU A 118 1.18 3.60 2.89
CA LEU A 118 0.65 2.28 2.55
C LEU A 118 0.62 1.36 3.78
N GLN A 119 1.67 1.39 4.59
CA GLN A 119 1.79 0.54 5.77
C GLN A 119 0.69 0.80 6.80
N MET A 120 0.26 2.05 6.96
CA MET A 120 -0.88 2.38 7.84
C MET A 120 -2.15 1.61 7.47
N PHE A 121 -2.39 1.40 6.18
CA PHE A 121 -3.52 0.60 5.72
C PHE A 121 -3.26 -0.90 5.92
N LEU A 122 -2.05 -1.40 5.64
CA LEU A 122 -1.71 -2.81 5.77
C LEU A 122 -1.62 -3.31 7.22
N ASP A 123 -1.14 -2.48 8.16
CA ASP A 123 -1.07 -2.79 9.58
C ASP A 123 -2.45 -3.15 10.14
N LYS A 124 -3.48 -2.49 9.65
CA LYS A 124 -4.86 -2.78 10.03
C LYS A 124 -5.33 -4.15 9.53
N LEU A 125 -5.02 -4.50 8.28
CA LEU A 125 -5.30 -5.84 7.75
C LEU A 125 -4.54 -6.89 8.55
N GLN A 126 -3.26 -6.67 8.83
CA GLN A 126 -2.43 -7.56 9.63
C GLN A 126 -2.96 -7.75 11.05
N TYR A 127 -3.36 -6.66 11.72
CA TYR A 127 -3.94 -6.73 13.07
C TYR A 127 -5.20 -7.60 13.08
N LYS A 128 -6.10 -7.42 12.10
CA LYS A 128 -7.33 -8.20 12.01
C LYS A 128 -7.07 -9.67 11.68
N VAL A 129 -6.10 -9.95 10.81
CA VAL A 129 -5.62 -11.32 10.51
C VAL A 129 -5.12 -12.02 11.78
N THR A 130 -4.34 -11.30 12.60
CA THR A 130 -3.66 -11.88 13.78
C THR A 130 -4.54 -11.97 15.02
N HIS A 131 -5.43 -11.00 15.25
CA HIS A 131 -6.19 -10.89 16.50
C HIS A 131 -7.69 -11.18 16.35
N GLY A 132 -8.21 -11.28 15.11
CA GLY A 132 -9.62 -11.61 14.84
C GLY A 132 -10.64 -10.59 15.34
N ARG A 133 -10.21 -9.43 15.83
CA ARG A 133 -11.08 -8.35 16.34
C ARG A 133 -10.99 -7.13 15.46
N ASP A 134 -12.14 -6.52 15.18
CA ASP A 134 -12.21 -5.19 14.60
C ASP A 134 -12.30 -4.14 15.72
N GLN A 135 -11.15 -3.72 16.25
CA GLN A 135 -11.10 -2.58 17.16
C GLN A 135 -10.66 -1.34 16.38
N ARG A 136 -11.32 -0.19 16.60
CA ARG A 136 -10.93 1.13 16.06
C ARG A 136 -9.61 1.68 16.64
N GLY A 137 -8.73 0.83 17.17
CA GLY A 137 -7.47 1.23 17.80
C GLY A 137 -6.40 1.76 16.84
N CYS A 138 -6.56 1.56 15.53
CA CYS A 138 -5.55 1.90 14.51
C CYS A 138 -6.13 2.77 13.36
N LEU A 139 -6.84 3.85 13.70
CA LEU A 139 -7.40 4.90 12.81
C LEU A 139 -8.48 4.48 11.81
N PHE A 140 -8.37 3.31 11.20
CA PHE A 140 -9.27 2.82 10.16
C PHE A 140 -9.94 1.51 10.59
N THR A 141 -11.13 1.26 10.06
CA THR A 141 -11.76 -0.06 10.05
C THR A 141 -11.21 -0.93 8.90
N LEU A 142 -11.54 -2.23 8.87
CA LEU A 142 -11.13 -3.09 7.76
C LEU A 142 -11.72 -2.61 6.43
N ASP A 143 -13.03 -2.31 6.41
CA ASP A 143 -13.74 -1.83 5.23
C ASP A 143 -13.13 -0.53 4.70
N GLU A 144 -12.78 0.41 5.58
CA GLU A 144 -12.10 1.66 5.21
C GLU A 144 -10.73 1.41 4.58
N SER A 145 -9.97 0.47 5.15
CA SER A 145 -8.64 0.12 4.63
C SER A 145 -8.75 -0.56 3.27
N LEU A 146 -9.67 -1.51 3.10
CA LEU A 146 -9.92 -2.18 1.82
C LEU A 146 -10.47 -1.21 0.78
N PHE A 147 -11.35 -0.30 1.18
CA PHE A 147 -11.88 0.74 0.30
C PHE A 147 -10.76 1.64 -0.21
N ALA A 148 -9.91 2.15 0.68
CA ALA A 148 -8.74 2.93 0.30
C ALA A 148 -7.84 2.16 -0.66
N LEU A 149 -7.44 0.92 -0.31
CA LEU A 149 -6.58 0.10 -1.16
C LEU A 149 -7.18 -0.13 -2.56
N SER A 150 -8.49 -0.37 -2.65
CA SER A 150 -9.17 -0.58 -3.94
C SER A 150 -9.13 0.66 -4.84
N ARG A 151 -9.17 1.86 -4.25
CA ARG A 151 -9.08 3.14 -4.95
C ARG A 151 -7.64 3.47 -5.30
N LEU A 152 -6.73 3.31 -4.35
CA LEU A 152 -5.30 3.58 -4.53
C LEU A 152 -4.66 2.67 -5.59
N ALA A 153 -5.15 1.44 -5.75
CA ALA A 153 -4.71 0.51 -6.79
C ALA A 153 -5.02 0.96 -8.22
N CYS A 154 -5.88 1.95 -8.43
CA CYS A 154 -6.13 2.49 -9.77
C CYS A 154 -4.94 3.30 -10.31
N ASN A 155 -4.15 3.92 -9.42
CA ASN A 155 -2.95 4.66 -9.81
C ASN A 155 -1.81 3.69 -10.18
N SER A 156 -1.17 3.91 -11.34
CA SER A 156 -0.16 3.01 -11.91
C SER A 156 1.07 2.86 -11.02
N PHE A 157 1.52 3.93 -10.37
CA PHE A 157 2.66 3.91 -9.43
C PHE A 157 2.37 2.98 -8.25
N ASN A 158 1.17 3.10 -7.67
CA ASN A 158 0.78 2.33 -6.49
C ASN A 158 0.66 0.84 -6.75
N LYS A 159 0.28 0.42 -7.97
CA LYS A 159 0.04 -1.01 -8.29
C LYS A 159 1.22 -1.89 -7.92
N ARG A 160 2.43 -1.50 -8.34
CA ARG A 160 3.64 -2.28 -8.07
C ARG A 160 4.07 -2.15 -6.62
N LEU A 161 3.98 -0.94 -6.05
CA LEU A 161 4.27 -0.70 -4.64
C LEU A 161 3.46 -1.62 -3.72
N MET A 162 2.16 -1.73 -3.99
CA MET A 162 1.25 -2.55 -3.20
C MET A 162 1.61 -4.04 -3.25
N VAL A 163 1.91 -4.58 -4.43
CA VAL A 163 2.32 -5.98 -4.59
C VAL A 163 3.65 -6.24 -3.89
N LEU A 164 4.65 -5.38 -4.09
CA LEU A 164 5.97 -5.49 -3.45
C LEU A 164 5.88 -5.38 -1.91
N SER A 165 4.95 -4.58 -1.40
CA SER A 165 4.70 -4.43 0.05
C SER A 165 3.85 -5.58 0.62
N GLY A 166 3.65 -6.67 -0.11
CA GLY A 166 2.96 -7.86 0.40
C GLY A 166 1.44 -7.70 0.55
N THR A 167 0.81 -6.73 -0.11
CA THR A 167 -0.66 -6.53 -0.05
C THR A 167 -1.41 -7.80 -0.46
N THR A 168 -0.88 -8.57 -1.41
CA THR A 168 -1.50 -9.76 -2.00
C THR A 168 -1.90 -10.81 -0.96
N LYS A 169 -1.05 -11.10 0.03
CA LYS A 169 -1.35 -12.12 1.06
C LYS A 169 -2.56 -11.74 1.91
N TYR A 170 -2.71 -10.45 2.22
CA TYR A 170 -3.84 -9.95 2.98
C TYR A 170 -5.12 -9.98 2.14
N LEU A 171 -5.05 -9.68 0.84
CA LEU A 171 -6.18 -9.81 -0.07
C LEU A 171 -6.64 -11.27 -0.18
N VAL A 172 -5.72 -12.23 -0.28
CA VAL A 172 -6.06 -13.67 -0.25
C VAL A 172 -6.75 -14.05 1.05
N TRP A 173 -6.23 -13.58 2.19
CA TRP A 173 -6.86 -13.83 3.48
C TRP A 173 -8.29 -13.26 3.55
N VAL A 174 -8.51 -12.03 3.08
CA VAL A 174 -9.84 -11.40 3.07
C VAL A 174 -10.80 -12.20 2.19
N LEU A 175 -10.39 -12.54 0.96
CA LEU A 175 -11.22 -13.29 0.03
C LEU A 175 -11.56 -14.70 0.55
N ALA A 176 -10.66 -15.32 1.32
CA ALA A 176 -10.91 -16.62 1.94
C ALA A 176 -11.93 -16.57 3.10
N LYS A 177 -12.27 -15.39 3.63
CA LYS A 177 -13.30 -15.23 4.66
C LYS A 177 -14.73 -15.20 4.13
N ASP A 178 -14.90 -14.98 2.82
CA ASP A 178 -16.19 -14.97 2.13
C ASP A 178 -17.21 -13.99 2.74
N VAL A 179 -16.73 -12.82 3.17
CA VAL A 179 -17.60 -11.71 3.59
C VAL A 179 -17.88 -10.85 2.36
N GLU A 180 -19.14 -10.72 1.95
CA GLU A 180 -19.51 -10.15 0.65
C GLU A 180 -18.92 -8.76 0.37
N GLU A 181 -19.11 -7.80 1.30
CA GLU A 181 -18.62 -6.41 1.14
C GLU A 181 -17.08 -6.35 1.08
N ASP A 182 -16.40 -7.03 2.00
CA ASP A 182 -14.94 -7.09 2.06
C ASP A 182 -14.37 -7.79 0.81
N SER A 183 -15.01 -8.88 0.37
CA SER A 183 -14.64 -9.64 -0.82
C SER A 183 -14.77 -8.81 -2.09
N LEU A 184 -15.81 -7.98 -2.20
CA LEU A 184 -15.98 -7.07 -3.33
C LEU A 184 -14.83 -6.06 -3.43
N LEU A 185 -14.44 -5.44 -2.31
CA LEU A 185 -13.31 -4.50 -2.28
C LEU A 185 -11.98 -5.20 -2.56
N ALA A 186 -11.76 -6.37 -1.96
CA ALA A 186 -10.54 -7.15 -2.16
C ALA A 186 -10.39 -7.61 -3.62
N VAL A 187 -11.45 -8.18 -4.22
CA VAL A 187 -11.39 -8.65 -5.63
C VAL A 187 -11.27 -7.48 -6.60
N THR A 188 -11.88 -6.33 -6.28
CA THR A 188 -11.70 -5.10 -7.06
C THR A 188 -10.24 -4.66 -7.02
N THR A 189 -9.63 -4.64 -5.84
CA THR A 189 -8.20 -4.32 -5.67
C THR A 189 -7.33 -5.26 -6.50
N VAL A 190 -7.53 -6.59 -6.39
CA VAL A 190 -6.79 -7.58 -7.19
C VAL A 190 -6.95 -7.33 -8.69
N ALA A 191 -8.16 -7.04 -9.17
CA ALA A 191 -8.39 -6.75 -10.57
C ALA A 191 -7.59 -5.53 -11.04
N GLU A 192 -7.58 -4.43 -10.29
CA GLU A 192 -6.83 -3.22 -10.65
C GLU A 192 -5.31 -3.44 -10.58
N LEU A 193 -4.82 -4.19 -9.59
CA LEU A 193 -3.41 -4.57 -9.50
C LEU A 193 -2.98 -5.45 -10.68
N ALA A 194 -3.84 -6.40 -11.10
CA ALA A 194 -3.58 -7.30 -12.22
C ALA A 194 -3.59 -6.59 -13.59
N ALA A 195 -4.04 -5.34 -13.67
CA ALA A 195 -3.93 -4.56 -14.90
C ALA A 195 -2.48 -4.13 -15.20
N ASP A 196 -1.56 -4.23 -14.24
CA ASP A 196 -0.13 -4.12 -14.51
C ASP A 196 0.43 -5.49 -14.94
N PRO A 197 1.16 -5.58 -16.07
CA PRO A 197 1.66 -6.85 -16.61
C PRO A 197 2.58 -7.62 -15.66
N LEU A 198 3.41 -6.93 -14.87
CA LEU A 198 4.35 -7.56 -13.94
C LEU A 198 3.60 -8.19 -12.77
N ASN A 199 2.62 -7.45 -12.24
CA ASN A 199 1.73 -7.95 -11.20
C ASN A 199 0.92 -9.16 -11.69
N ALA A 200 0.40 -9.13 -12.93
CA ALA A 200 -0.32 -10.26 -13.52
C ALA A 200 0.56 -11.52 -13.60
N LYS A 201 1.82 -11.38 -14.02
CA LYS A 201 2.79 -12.48 -14.07
C LYS A 201 3.11 -13.02 -12.67
N PHE A 202 3.26 -12.15 -11.68
CA PHE A 202 3.41 -12.54 -10.27
C PHE A 202 2.18 -13.34 -9.79
N PHE A 203 0.97 -12.84 -10.03
CA PHE A 203 -0.28 -13.50 -9.64
C PHE A 203 -0.47 -14.87 -10.30
N ARG A 204 0.02 -15.10 -11.53
CA ARG A 204 0.02 -16.43 -12.16
C ARG A 204 0.83 -17.46 -11.37
N ARG A 205 1.93 -17.03 -10.76
CA ARG A 205 2.80 -17.89 -9.94
C ARG A 205 2.28 -18.05 -8.51
N PHE A 206 1.52 -17.07 -8.02
CA PHE A 206 0.92 -17.06 -6.69
C PHE A 206 -0.37 -17.90 -6.64
N LYS A 207 -0.20 -19.23 -6.52
CA LYS A 207 -1.28 -20.23 -6.66
C LYS A 207 -2.43 -20.00 -5.69
N GLU A 208 -2.14 -19.55 -4.48
CA GLU A 208 -3.12 -19.30 -3.42
C GLU A 208 -4.14 -18.25 -3.87
N LEU A 209 -3.70 -17.17 -4.52
CA LEU A 209 -4.61 -16.14 -5.03
C LEU A 209 -5.50 -16.70 -6.13
N VAL A 210 -4.93 -17.41 -7.10
CA VAL A 210 -5.70 -18.02 -8.20
C VAL A 210 -6.73 -19.02 -7.68
N GLN A 211 -6.36 -19.82 -6.67
CA GLN A 211 -7.27 -20.78 -6.04
C GLN A 211 -8.46 -20.10 -5.35
N VAL A 212 -8.25 -18.96 -4.70
CA VAL A 212 -9.33 -18.20 -4.04
C VAL A 212 -10.18 -17.42 -5.04
N LEU A 213 -9.62 -16.95 -6.17
CA LEU A 213 -10.37 -16.23 -7.20
C LEU A 213 -11.31 -17.13 -8.02
N ARG A 214 -10.92 -18.38 -8.30
CA ARG A 214 -11.69 -19.30 -9.16
C ARG A 214 -13.13 -19.56 -8.67
N PRO A 215 -13.38 -19.86 -7.38
CA PRO A 215 -14.73 -19.99 -6.85
C PRO A 215 -15.59 -18.73 -7.05
N LEU A 216 -14.99 -17.54 -6.96
CA LEU A 216 -15.70 -16.25 -7.07
C LEU A 216 -16.28 -16.01 -8.47
N GLN A 217 -15.77 -16.68 -9.51
CA GLN A 217 -16.38 -16.66 -10.85
C GLN A 217 -17.82 -17.22 -10.87
N LYS A 218 -18.18 -18.01 -9.86
CA LYS A 218 -19.52 -18.58 -9.69
C LYS A 218 -20.31 -17.90 -8.58
N SER A 219 -19.81 -16.80 -8.01
CA SER A 219 -20.53 -16.04 -6.99
C SER A 219 -21.89 -15.57 -7.51
N GLU A 220 -22.90 -15.60 -6.65
CA GLU A 220 -24.23 -15.05 -6.93
C GLU A 220 -24.16 -13.52 -7.09
N HIS A 221 -23.25 -12.87 -6.35
CA HIS A 221 -23.04 -11.42 -6.41
C HIS A 221 -22.38 -11.01 -7.74
N HIS A 222 -23.19 -10.35 -8.58
CA HIS A 222 -22.81 -10.02 -9.97
C HIS A 222 -21.50 -9.21 -10.09
N GLN A 223 -21.24 -8.27 -9.16
CA GLN A 223 -20.03 -7.46 -9.19
C GLN A 223 -18.79 -8.25 -8.77
N ILE A 224 -18.92 -9.16 -7.79
CA ILE A 224 -17.81 -10.01 -7.34
C ILE A 224 -17.43 -10.93 -8.48
N ARG A 225 -18.43 -11.59 -9.08
CA ARG A 225 -18.25 -12.42 -10.27
C ARG A 225 -17.59 -11.66 -11.43
N GLY A 226 -18.09 -10.46 -11.72
CA GLY A 226 -17.53 -9.60 -12.78
C GLY A 226 -16.06 -9.26 -12.55
N LYS A 227 -15.72 -8.76 -11.35
CA LYS A 227 -14.35 -8.39 -11.00
C LYS A 227 -13.42 -9.60 -10.89
N ALA A 228 -13.89 -10.74 -10.38
CA ALA A 228 -13.11 -11.99 -10.36
C ALA A 228 -12.77 -12.46 -11.77
N ASN A 229 -13.73 -12.39 -12.70
CA ASN A 229 -13.50 -12.71 -14.11
C ASN A 229 -12.49 -11.74 -14.74
N THR A 230 -12.63 -10.43 -14.49
CA THR A 230 -11.65 -9.44 -14.98
C THR A 230 -10.25 -9.70 -14.43
N ALA A 231 -10.11 -10.00 -13.14
CA ALA A 231 -8.83 -10.32 -12.53
C ALA A 231 -8.21 -11.57 -13.17
N LEU A 232 -8.95 -12.67 -13.25
CA LEU A 232 -8.47 -13.91 -13.83
C LEU A 232 -8.13 -13.77 -15.31
N GLN A 233 -8.92 -13.04 -16.10
CA GLN A 233 -8.60 -12.76 -17.50
C GLN A 233 -7.28 -12.00 -17.66
N ARG A 234 -7.03 -10.99 -16.82
CA ARG A 234 -5.76 -10.23 -16.83
C ARG A 234 -4.58 -11.08 -16.36
N ILE A 235 -4.81 -11.97 -15.40
CA ILE A 235 -3.81 -12.92 -14.92
C ILE A 235 -3.49 -13.94 -16.03
N ASP A 236 -4.51 -14.52 -16.66
CA ASP A 236 -4.39 -15.59 -17.65
C ASP A 236 -4.01 -15.08 -19.05
N SER A 237 -4.18 -13.79 -19.36
CA SER A 237 -3.76 -13.24 -20.64
C SER A 237 -2.25 -13.41 -20.80
N GLU A 238 -1.87 -14.28 -21.74
CA GLU A 238 -0.54 -14.25 -22.33
C GLU A 238 -0.40 -12.87 -22.97
N SER A 239 0.65 -12.14 -22.60
CA SER A 239 1.00 -10.91 -23.30
C SER A 239 1.27 -11.28 -24.76
N GLU A 240 0.28 -11.09 -25.65
CA GLU A 240 0.44 -11.33 -27.10
C GLU A 240 1.48 -10.39 -27.74
N ASP A 241 2.00 -9.40 -27.01
CA ASP A 241 3.06 -8.49 -27.44
C ASP A 241 4.49 -8.96 -27.11
N GLY A 242 4.78 -10.22 -27.42
CA GLY A 242 6.15 -10.76 -27.44
C GLY A 242 7.06 -10.14 -28.52
N SER A 243 6.76 -8.95 -29.06
CA SER A 243 7.54 -8.33 -30.12
C SER A 243 7.67 -6.80 -30.09
N ARG A 244 7.27 -6.07 -29.02
CA ARG A 244 7.46 -4.60 -29.00
C ARG A 244 7.71 -3.88 -27.68
N GLU A 245 8.00 -4.58 -26.60
CA GLU A 245 8.55 -3.96 -25.38
C GLU A 245 9.92 -4.55 -25.06
N GLU A 246 10.87 -4.36 -25.98
CA GLU A 246 12.28 -4.31 -25.61
C GLU A 246 12.50 -3.01 -24.82
N GLU A 247 13.16 -3.12 -23.67
CA GLU A 247 13.94 -2.05 -23.04
C GLU A 247 13.20 -0.83 -22.48
N GLU A 248 12.32 -1.03 -21.50
CA GLU A 248 12.40 -0.17 -20.31
C GLU A 248 12.59 -1.07 -19.09
N GLU A 249 13.85 -1.30 -18.71
CA GLU A 249 14.19 -1.54 -17.30
C GLU A 249 13.38 -0.53 -16.49
N SER A 250 12.35 -0.99 -15.79
CA SER A 250 11.40 -0.03 -15.26
C SER A 250 12.11 0.90 -14.26
N PRO A 251 12.18 2.21 -14.55
CA PRO A 251 12.80 3.18 -13.64
C PRO A 251 12.10 3.21 -12.29
N LEU A 252 10.91 2.61 -12.18
CA LEU A 252 10.13 2.55 -10.94
C LEU A 252 10.82 1.74 -9.83
N LEU A 253 11.48 0.60 -10.12
CA LEU A 253 12.19 -0.13 -9.07
C LEU A 253 13.46 0.65 -8.67
N THR A 254 14.12 1.28 -9.64
CA THR A 254 15.26 2.17 -9.41
C THR A 254 14.85 3.40 -8.59
N GLU A 255 13.69 4.00 -8.85
CA GLU A 255 13.12 5.19 -8.20
C GLU A 255 12.55 4.85 -6.81
N LEU A 256 11.81 3.74 -6.68
CA LEU A 256 11.32 3.21 -5.39
C LEU A 256 12.48 2.80 -4.47
N MET A 257 13.57 2.29 -5.03
CA MET A 257 14.77 1.91 -4.29
C MET A 257 15.82 3.02 -4.17
N ALA A 258 15.65 4.13 -4.90
CA ALA A 258 16.47 5.34 -4.71
C ALA A 258 16.03 6.10 -3.44
N ASP A 259 14.75 6.01 -3.09
CA ASP A 259 14.25 6.46 -1.80
C ASP A 259 14.49 5.38 -0.74
N SER A 260 15.46 5.63 0.15
CA SER A 260 15.82 4.72 1.23
C SER A 260 14.66 4.41 2.18
N SER A 261 13.66 5.29 2.28
CA SER A 261 12.48 5.09 3.15
C SER A 261 11.49 4.12 2.52
N ASN A 262 11.32 4.21 1.19
CA ASN A 262 10.49 3.26 0.44
C ASN A 262 11.17 1.90 0.33
N ALA A 263 12.49 1.87 0.13
CA ALA A 263 13.27 0.65 0.25
C ALA A 263 13.03 0.00 1.62
N LEU A 264 13.38 0.65 2.74
CA LEU A 264 13.27 0.08 4.10
C LEU A 264 11.87 -0.40 4.49
N ALA A 265 10.82 0.26 3.99
CA ALA A 265 9.45 -0.12 4.33
C ALA A 265 8.89 -1.20 3.39
N ILE A 266 9.30 -1.27 2.11
CA ILE A 266 9.08 -2.44 1.25
C ILE A 266 9.78 -3.64 1.92
N LEU A 267 11.02 -3.46 2.36
CA LEU A 267 11.85 -4.44 3.07
C LEU A 267 11.28 -4.92 4.42
N GLY A 268 10.38 -4.16 5.06
CA GLY A 268 9.67 -4.61 6.26
C GLY A 268 8.65 -5.72 5.97
N VAL A 269 8.07 -5.74 4.76
CA VAL A 269 6.83 -6.46 4.44
C VAL A 269 6.94 -7.41 3.25
N THR A 270 7.92 -7.19 2.35
CA THR A 270 8.22 -8.08 1.22
C THR A 270 8.61 -9.47 1.72
N GLU A 271 8.08 -10.49 1.06
CA GLU A 271 8.43 -11.87 1.35
C GLU A 271 9.78 -12.21 0.74
N VAL A 272 10.69 -12.72 1.56
CA VAL A 272 12.04 -13.13 1.15
C VAL A 272 11.98 -14.16 0.02
N GLU A 273 10.99 -15.05 0.06
CA GLU A 273 10.76 -16.08 -0.96
C GLU A 273 10.53 -15.48 -2.36
N PHE A 274 9.71 -14.43 -2.48
CA PHE A 274 9.46 -13.78 -3.78
C PHE A 274 10.75 -13.19 -4.39
N LEU A 275 11.58 -12.53 -3.58
CA LEU A 275 12.84 -11.95 -4.06
C LEU A 275 13.81 -13.04 -4.50
N LEU A 276 13.87 -14.16 -3.77
CA LEU A 276 14.72 -15.29 -4.13
C LEU A 276 14.23 -16.02 -5.39
N ASP A 277 12.93 -16.12 -5.60
CA ASP A 277 12.35 -16.68 -6.83
C ASP A 277 12.71 -15.84 -8.06
N GLU A 278 12.59 -14.50 -7.98
CA GLU A 278 12.98 -13.63 -9.09
C GLU A 278 14.50 -13.61 -9.34
N LEU A 279 15.30 -13.70 -8.29
CA LEU A 279 16.74 -13.88 -8.43
C LEU A 279 17.08 -15.24 -9.05
N SER A 280 16.33 -16.30 -8.77
CA SER A 280 16.54 -17.61 -9.40
C SER A 280 16.23 -17.58 -10.90
N VAL A 281 15.17 -16.86 -11.31
CA VAL A 281 14.80 -16.66 -12.72
C VAL A 281 15.92 -15.93 -13.47
N THR A 282 16.41 -14.82 -12.92
CA THR A 282 17.48 -13.99 -13.51
C THR A 282 18.85 -14.69 -13.55
N ALA A 283 19.11 -15.63 -12.64
CA ALA A 283 20.34 -16.40 -12.61
C ALA A 283 20.47 -17.36 -13.81
N SER A 284 19.36 -17.85 -14.38
CA SER A 284 19.40 -18.81 -15.49
C SER A 284 19.71 -18.15 -16.84
N THR A 285 20.75 -18.62 -17.53
CA THR A 285 21.30 -18.02 -18.76
C THR A 285 20.30 -17.92 -19.92
N VAL A 286 19.26 -18.76 -19.93
CA VAL A 286 18.20 -18.80 -20.95
C VAL A 286 17.08 -17.78 -20.66
N GLN A 287 16.93 -17.32 -19.42
CA GLN A 287 15.83 -16.42 -19.01
C GLN A 287 16.29 -14.98 -18.69
N ARG A 288 17.58 -14.65 -18.81
CA ARG A 288 18.08 -13.26 -18.62
C ARG A 288 17.42 -12.22 -19.51
N LEU A 289 17.04 -12.61 -20.72
CA LEU A 289 16.31 -11.77 -21.68
C LEU A 289 14.80 -11.67 -21.37
N ARG A 290 14.32 -12.36 -20.32
CA ARG A 290 12.91 -12.43 -19.88
C ARG A 290 12.72 -12.07 -18.40
N ALA A 291 13.78 -11.58 -17.77
CA ALA A 291 13.73 -11.14 -16.39
C ALA A 291 13.11 -9.75 -16.34
N ASP A 292 11.98 -9.64 -15.64
CA ASP A 292 11.26 -8.36 -15.54
C ASP A 292 11.88 -7.41 -14.50
N PHE A 293 12.82 -7.93 -13.70
CA PHE A 293 13.54 -7.19 -12.67
C PHE A 293 15.03 -7.24 -12.92
N CYS A 294 15.69 -6.10 -12.75
CA CYS A 294 17.14 -6.03 -12.75
C CYS A 294 17.69 -6.76 -11.51
N PRO A 295 18.50 -7.82 -11.66
CA PRO A 295 19.01 -8.61 -10.54
C PRO A 295 19.87 -7.79 -9.58
N GLU A 296 20.55 -6.74 -10.07
CA GLU A 296 21.32 -5.84 -9.23
C GLU A 296 20.43 -5.11 -8.22
N HIS A 297 19.26 -4.63 -8.65
CA HIS A 297 18.32 -3.96 -7.77
C HIS A 297 17.66 -4.94 -6.79
N VAL A 298 17.29 -6.13 -7.24
CA VAL A 298 16.69 -7.15 -6.36
C VAL A 298 17.70 -7.64 -5.31
N LEU A 299 18.98 -7.76 -5.66
CA LEU A 299 20.04 -8.08 -4.70
C LEU A 299 20.27 -6.94 -3.70
N ARG A 300 20.21 -5.68 -4.14
CA ARG A 300 20.30 -4.53 -3.24
C ARG A 300 19.17 -4.53 -2.22
N VAL A 301 17.94 -4.81 -2.66
CA VAL A 301 16.77 -5.04 -1.78
C VAL A 301 17.11 -6.15 -0.77
N LEU A 302 17.55 -7.31 -1.26
CA LEU A 302 17.86 -8.44 -0.39
C LEU A 302 18.96 -8.12 0.64
N ALA A 303 19.93 -7.28 0.30
CA ALA A 303 21.02 -6.86 1.18
C ALA A 303 20.52 -5.95 2.31
N ASP A 304 19.66 -4.99 1.99
CA ASP A 304 19.04 -4.13 2.99
C ASP A 304 18.11 -4.95 3.92
N LEU A 305 17.38 -5.92 3.39
CA LEU A 305 16.55 -6.89 4.16
C LEU A 305 17.42 -7.69 5.12
N ALA A 306 18.57 -8.16 4.64
CA ALA A 306 19.55 -8.91 5.42
C ALA A 306 20.19 -8.07 6.52
N ARG A 307 19.92 -6.77 6.68
CA ARG A 307 20.35 -6.03 7.89
C ARG A 307 19.58 -6.43 9.14
N GLY A 308 18.34 -6.91 9.01
CA GLY A 308 17.51 -7.38 10.14
C GLY A 308 17.77 -8.85 10.50
N ASP A 309 18.04 -9.16 11.76
CA ASP A 309 18.47 -10.51 12.18
C ASP A 309 17.47 -11.63 11.86
N ASN A 310 16.16 -11.39 12.02
CA ASN A 310 15.13 -12.39 11.69
C ASN A 310 15.09 -12.70 10.18
N ARG A 311 15.36 -11.70 9.33
CA ARG A 311 15.34 -11.84 7.87
C ARG A 311 16.60 -12.56 7.38
N LYS A 312 17.74 -12.40 8.06
CA LYS A 312 18.98 -13.13 7.75
C LYS A 312 18.79 -14.65 7.79
N LEU A 313 18.07 -15.16 8.79
CA LEU A 313 17.77 -16.59 8.92
C LEU A 313 16.77 -17.05 7.85
N GLU A 314 15.75 -16.24 7.58
CA GLU A 314 14.73 -16.52 6.56
C GLU A 314 15.35 -16.65 5.15
N ILE A 315 16.28 -15.77 4.80
CA ILE A 315 16.99 -15.81 3.50
C ILE A 315 17.73 -17.12 3.31
N LEU A 316 18.45 -17.59 4.32
CA LEU A 316 19.15 -18.88 4.22
C LEU A 316 18.17 -20.06 4.19
N ALA A 317 17.14 -20.05 5.05
CA ALA A 317 16.14 -21.11 5.13
C ALA A 317 15.38 -21.32 3.80
N ARG A 318 15.19 -20.24 3.03
CA ARG A 318 14.53 -20.25 1.71
C ARG A 318 15.49 -20.53 0.55
N GLY A 319 16.72 -20.95 0.81
CA GLY A 319 17.69 -21.32 -0.24
C GLY A 319 18.45 -20.16 -0.86
N GLY A 320 18.46 -18.98 -0.22
CA GLY A 320 19.09 -17.78 -0.78
C GLY A 320 20.59 -17.91 -1.06
N LEU A 321 21.29 -18.79 -0.35
CA LEU A 321 22.72 -19.05 -0.59
C LEU A 321 22.99 -19.57 -2.00
N GLU A 322 22.17 -20.49 -2.50
CA GLU A 322 22.35 -21.08 -3.82
C GLU A 322 22.10 -20.04 -4.92
N VAL A 323 21.09 -19.19 -4.71
CA VAL A 323 20.74 -18.09 -5.60
C VAL A 323 21.86 -17.06 -5.68
N LEU A 324 22.41 -16.65 -4.53
CA LEU A 324 23.55 -15.73 -4.45
C LEU A 324 24.80 -16.32 -5.11
N ARG A 325 25.07 -17.62 -4.91
CA ARG A 325 26.19 -18.31 -5.54
C ARG A 325 26.09 -18.29 -7.06
N GLN A 326 24.90 -18.51 -7.62
CA GLN A 326 24.69 -18.45 -9.07
C GLN A 326 24.92 -17.05 -9.62
N HIS A 327 24.45 -16.01 -8.93
CA HIS A 327 24.71 -14.61 -9.32
C HIS A 327 26.17 -14.21 -9.21
N LEU A 328 26.91 -14.71 -8.22
CA LEU A 328 28.36 -14.51 -8.12
C LEU A 328 29.14 -15.14 -9.28
N GLN A 329 28.71 -16.32 -9.71
CA GLN A 329 29.36 -17.03 -10.81
C GLN A 329 29.07 -16.35 -12.14
N GLN A 330 27.80 -16.00 -12.37
CA GLN A 330 27.32 -15.71 -13.72
C GLN A 330 26.90 -14.24 -13.94
N GLY A 331 26.77 -13.43 -12.89
CA GLY A 331 26.30 -12.03 -12.95
C GLY A 331 27.30 -11.04 -13.53
N THR A 332 26.85 -9.81 -13.81
CA THR A 332 27.71 -8.67 -14.17
C THR A 332 28.51 -8.18 -12.96
N ALA A 333 29.48 -7.27 -13.15
CA ALA A 333 30.26 -6.73 -12.04
C ALA A 333 29.38 -6.10 -10.94
N GLY A 334 28.34 -5.35 -11.31
CA GLY A 334 27.38 -4.74 -10.37
C GLY A 334 26.56 -5.79 -9.61
N VAL A 335 25.98 -6.76 -10.32
CA VAL A 335 25.25 -7.90 -9.72
C VAL A 335 26.12 -8.69 -8.74
N LYS A 336 27.38 -8.95 -9.10
CA LYS A 336 28.31 -9.65 -8.20
C LYS A 336 28.59 -8.83 -6.95
N LEU A 337 28.79 -7.52 -7.09
CA LEU A 337 29.03 -6.63 -5.95
C LEU A 337 27.85 -6.65 -4.98
N GLN A 338 26.62 -6.55 -5.49
CA GLN A 338 25.41 -6.63 -4.68
C GLN A 338 25.23 -8.01 -4.02
N ALA A 339 25.51 -9.11 -4.74
CA ALA A 339 25.45 -10.45 -4.16
C ALA A 339 26.48 -10.64 -3.02
N VAL A 340 27.68 -10.07 -3.14
CA VAL A 340 28.66 -10.04 -2.04
C VAL A 340 28.13 -9.23 -0.87
N GLU A 341 27.50 -8.08 -1.12
CA GLU A 341 26.92 -7.26 -0.06
C GLU A 341 25.86 -8.02 0.75
N VAL A 342 24.96 -8.76 0.09
CA VAL A 342 24.00 -9.66 0.78
C VAL A 342 24.74 -10.67 1.65
N LEU A 343 25.74 -11.37 1.11
CA LEU A 343 26.51 -12.37 1.87
C LEU A 343 27.21 -11.78 3.08
N LEU A 344 27.76 -10.57 2.95
CA LEU A 344 28.37 -9.85 4.08
C LEU A 344 27.34 -9.56 5.17
N GLN A 345 26.15 -9.08 4.80
CA GLN A 345 25.07 -8.83 5.77
C GLN A 345 24.62 -10.13 6.45
N LEU A 346 24.47 -11.24 5.70
CA LEU A 346 24.14 -12.54 6.27
C LEU A 346 25.22 -13.04 7.24
N ALA A 347 26.50 -12.83 6.93
CA ALA A 347 27.64 -13.22 7.76
C ALA A 347 27.80 -12.39 9.04
N THR A 348 27.05 -11.30 9.22
CA THR A 348 27.03 -10.58 10.51
C THR A 348 26.23 -11.34 11.58
N ASN A 349 25.43 -12.34 11.21
CA ASN A 349 24.74 -13.21 12.15
C ASN A 349 25.58 -14.49 12.40
N THR A 350 25.83 -14.79 13.67
CA THR A 350 26.69 -15.89 14.09
C THR A 350 26.17 -17.27 13.72
N GLU A 351 24.85 -17.46 13.61
CA GLU A 351 24.25 -18.73 13.19
C GLU A 351 24.45 -18.96 11.69
N ASN A 352 24.35 -17.88 10.90
CA ASN A 352 24.61 -17.92 9.46
C ASN A 352 26.09 -18.18 9.14
N CYS A 353 27.02 -17.68 9.96
CA CYS A 353 28.46 -17.92 9.76
C CYS A 353 28.80 -19.40 9.64
N ALA A 354 28.16 -20.29 10.42
CA ALA A 354 28.43 -21.72 10.37
C ALA A 354 27.94 -22.39 9.07
N ILE A 355 26.95 -21.78 8.40
CA ILE A 355 26.38 -22.27 7.14
C ILE A 355 27.15 -21.72 5.92
N LEU A 356 27.79 -20.55 6.08
CA LEU A 356 28.53 -19.85 5.03
C LEU A 356 30.01 -20.27 4.92
N GLN A 357 30.56 -20.94 5.94
CA GLN A 357 31.88 -21.59 5.92
C GLN A 357 31.86 -22.87 5.10
#